data_AF-A0A966SHU9-F1
#
_entry.id   AF-A0A966SHU9-F1
#
_cell.length_a   1.000
_cell.length_b   1.000
_cell.length_c   1.000
_cell.angle_alpha   90.00
_cell.angle_beta   90.00
_cell.angle_gamma   90.00
#
_symmetry.space_group_name_H-M   'P 1'
#
loop_
_entity.id
_entity.type
_entity.pdbx_description
1 polymer ?
#
loop_
_entity_poly.entity_id
_entity_poly.type
_entity_poly.pdbx_seq_one_letter_code
_entity_poly.pdbx_strand_id
1 'polypeptide(L)' 'MHTSARHFIDGLLESGIDYLFSNLGTDHVTLVDELAQAQLEGRAAPQVVLCPHENVAIHMAGGYAAVTGRG' A
#
# COMPACT_ATOMS: atom_id res chain seq x y z
N MET A 1 -12.56 -15.21 -1.70
CA MET A 1 -11.43 -16.12 -1.35
C MET A 1 -10.42 -15.28 -0.59
N HIS A 2 -9.94 -15.73 0.57
CA HIS A 2 -8.94 -14.98 1.33
C HIS A 2 -7.53 -15.41 0.89
N THR A 3 -6.74 -14.46 0.38
CA THR A 3 -5.33 -14.64 0.00
C THR A 3 -4.44 -13.97 1.04
N SER A 4 -3.15 -14.31 1.06
CA SER A 4 -2.18 -13.61 1.91
C SER A 4 -2.10 -12.11 1.58
N ALA A 5 -2.20 -11.75 0.28
CA ALA A 5 -2.24 -10.37 -0.16
C ALA A 5 -3.47 -9.62 0.40
N ARG A 6 -4.64 -10.26 0.39
CA ARG A 6 -5.85 -9.69 1.01
C ARG A 6 -5.66 -9.41 2.48
N HIS A 7 -5.19 -10.40 3.24
CA HIS A 7 -4.95 -10.21 4.67
C HIS A 7 -3.89 -9.14 4.95
N PHE A 8 -2.89 -9.01 4.08
CA PHE A 8 -1.90 -7.95 4.20
C PHE A 8 -2.52 -6.56 3.98
N ILE A 9 -3.28 -6.36 2.91
CA ILE A 9 -3.95 -5.08 2.63
C ILE A 9 -4.97 -4.71 3.71
N ASP A 10 -5.81 -5.67 4.13
CA ASP A 10 -6.79 -5.47 5.19
C ASP A 10 -6.07 -5.11 6.52
N GLY A 11 -4.97 -5.81 6.85
CA GLY A 11 -4.18 -5.55 8.06
C GLY A 11 -3.50 -4.18 8.09
N LEU A 12 -3.10 -3.64 6.94
CA LEU A 12 -2.56 -2.27 6.85
C LEU A 12 -3.62 -1.24 7.28
N LEU A 13 -4.86 -1.38 6.78
CA LEU A 13 -5.96 -0.50 7.16
C LEU A 13 -6.34 -0.64 8.63
N GLU A 14 -6.43 -1.86 9.13
CA GLU A 14 -6.69 -2.14 10.55
C GLU A 14 -5.64 -1.50 11.47
N SER A 15 -4.40 -1.37 10.98
CA SER A 15 -3.30 -0.70 11.67
C SER A 15 -3.30 0.83 11.50
N GLY A 16 -4.26 1.40 10.77
CA GLY A 16 -4.35 2.85 10.52
C GLY A 16 -3.38 3.37 9.45
N ILE A 17 -2.85 2.49 8.59
CA ILE A 17 -1.99 2.86 7.47
C ILE A 17 -2.85 3.23 6.26
N ASP A 18 -2.90 4.52 5.97
CA ASP A 18 -3.69 5.09 4.87
C ASP A 18 -2.94 5.09 3.53
N TYR A 19 -1.61 5.02 3.53
CA TYR A 19 -0.78 5.22 2.33
C TYR A 19 0.25 4.11 2.15
N LEU A 20 0.40 3.64 0.91
CA LEU A 20 1.44 2.73 0.48
C LEU A 20 2.34 3.42 -0.54
N PHE A 21 3.53 3.86 -0.12
CA PHE A 21 4.57 4.39 -1.02
C PHE A 21 5.37 3.22 -1.59
N SER A 22 5.29 2.97 -2.90
CA SER A 22 5.95 1.78 -3.46
C SER A 22 6.31 1.91 -4.95
N ASN A 23 7.41 1.25 -5.31
CA ASN A 23 7.77 0.92 -6.68
C ASN A 23 7.21 -0.47 -7.04
N LEU A 24 5.89 -0.55 -7.25
CA LEU A 24 5.24 -1.83 -7.57
C LEU A 24 5.72 -2.35 -8.92
N GLY A 25 6.04 -3.64 -8.97
CA GLY A 25 6.63 -4.31 -10.12
C GLY A 25 6.26 -5.78 -10.15
N THR A 26 6.93 -6.56 -11.01
CA THR A 26 6.63 -7.98 -11.24
C THR A 26 6.77 -8.85 -9.99
N ASP A 27 7.56 -8.42 -9.01
CA ASP A 27 7.71 -9.13 -7.74
C ASP A 27 6.52 -8.93 -6.80
N HIS A 28 5.62 -8.00 -7.12
CA HIS A 28 4.50 -7.56 -6.26
C HIS A 28 3.12 -7.82 -6.90
N VAL A 29 3.03 -8.71 -7.90
CA VAL A 29 1.80 -8.93 -8.69
C VAL A 29 0.60 -9.27 -7.82
N THR A 30 0.78 -10.10 -6.78
CA THR A 30 -0.33 -10.50 -5.89
C THR A 30 -0.91 -9.32 -5.10
N LEU A 31 -0.09 -8.33 -4.73
CA LEU A 31 -0.55 -7.11 -4.07
C LEU A 31 -1.26 -6.19 -5.07
N VAL A 32 -0.74 -6.07 -6.29
CA VAL A 32 -1.37 -5.30 -7.38
C VAL A 32 -2.76 -5.86 -7.70
N ASP A 33 -2.87 -7.17 -7.86
CA ASP A 33 -4.15 -7.85 -8.16
C ASP A 33 -5.16 -7.66 -7.03
N GLU A 34 -4.73 -7.76 -5.78
CA GLU A 34 -5.63 -7.55 -4.64
C GLU A 34 -6.08 -6.09 -4.52
N LEU A 35 -5.19 -5.12 -4.74
CA LEU A 35 -5.55 -3.70 -4.78
C LEU A 35 -6.55 -3.40 -5.89
N ALA A 36 -6.36 -3.98 -7.08
CA ALA A 36 -7.31 -3.88 -8.18
C ALA A 36 -8.65 -4.54 -7.84
N GLN A 37 -8.63 -5.72 -7.21
CA GLN A 37 -9.84 -6.40 -6.76
C GLN A 37 -10.59 -5.59 -5.69
N ALA A 38 -9.87 -4.97 -4.74
CA ALA A 38 -10.47 -4.08 -3.74
C ALA A 38 -11.17 -2.89 -4.39
N GLN A 39 -10.55 -2.30 -5.42
CA GLN A 39 -11.15 -1.22 -6.20
C GLN A 39 -12.43 -1.67 -6.92
N LEU A 40 -12.41 -2.84 -7.57
CA LEU A 40 -13.58 -3.40 -8.27
C LEU A 40 -14.73 -3.72 -7.30
N GLU A 41 -14.41 -4.19 -6.10
CA GLU A 41 -15.37 -4.53 -5.05
C GLU A 41 -15.84 -3.32 -4.23
N GLY A 42 -15.29 -2.12 -4.47
CA GLY A 42 -15.58 -0.92 -3.68
C GLY A 42 -15.11 -1.02 -2.23
N ARG A 43 -14.13 -1.87 -1.94
CA ARG A 43 -13.52 -2.00 -0.62
C ARG A 43 -12.47 -0.92 -0.38
N ALA A 44 -12.30 -0.55 0.88
CA ALA A 44 -11.19 0.27 1.29
C ALA A 44 -9.87 -0.48 1.07
N ALA A 45 -8.83 0.26 0.68
CA ALA A 45 -7.43 -0.17 0.65
C ALA A 45 -6.56 1.08 0.89
N PRO A 46 -5.29 0.92 1.34
CA PRO A 46 -4.38 2.05 1.42
C PRO A 46 -4.21 2.71 0.05
N GLN A 47 -4.16 4.03 0.02
CA GLN A 47 -3.90 4.76 -1.20
C GLN A 47 -2.46 4.50 -1.64
N VAL A 48 -2.31 3.94 -2.84
CA VAL A 48 -1.00 3.69 -3.43
C VAL A 48 -0.43 4.98 -4.01
N VAL A 49 0.76 5.36 -3.54
CA VAL A 49 1.57 6.42 -4.12
C VAL A 49 2.72 5.76 -4.87
N LEU A 50 2.58 5.71 -6.20
CA LEU A 50 3.60 5.11 -7.05
C LEU A 50 4.89 5.93 -7.00
N CYS A 51 5.98 5.25 -6.64
CA CYS A 51 7.31 5.82 -6.54
C CYS A 51 8.18 5.17 -7.61
N PRO A 52 8.87 5.94 -8.48
CA PRO A 52 9.66 5.34 -9.56
C PRO A 52 10.80 4.44 -9.09
N HIS A 53 11.34 4.69 -7.90
CA HIS A 53 12.47 3.99 -7.30
C HIS A 53 12.23 3.76 -5.80
N GLU A 54 12.81 2.70 -5.23
CA GLU A 54 12.66 2.34 -3.81
C GLU A 54 13.19 3.46 -2.89
N ASN A 55 14.28 4.11 -3.31
CA ASN A 55 14.81 5.28 -2.60
C ASN A 55 13.80 6.42 -2.54
N VAL A 56 12.98 6.64 -3.56
CA VAL A 56 11.92 7.65 -3.51
C VAL A 56 10.85 7.21 -2.52
N ALA A 57 10.43 5.93 -2.58
CA ALA A 57 9.40 5.40 -1.68
C ALA A 57 9.76 5.57 -0.20
N ILE A 58 11.00 5.22 0.20
CA ILE A 58 11.42 5.31 1.60
C ILE A 58 11.51 6.76 2.08
N HIS A 59 11.99 7.69 1.25
CA HIS A 59 12.05 9.11 1.62
C HIS A 59 10.66 9.73 1.71
N MET A 60 9.73 9.33 0.85
CA MET A 60 8.33 9.77 0.92
C MET A 60 7.65 9.27 2.20
N ALA A 61 7.81 7.98 2.53
CA ALA A 61 7.29 7.40 3.77
C ALA A 61 7.89 8.08 5.01
N GLY A 62 9.21 8.25 5.05
CA GLY A 62 9.90 8.94 6.15
C GLY A 62 9.50 10.40 6.30
N GLY A 63 9.32 11.12 5.20
CA GLY A 63 8.83 12.50 5.20
C GLY A 63 7.39 12.60 5.71
N TYR A 64 6.50 11.71 5.27
CA TYR A 64 5.13 11.62 5.76
C TYR A 64 5.11 11.39 7.29
N ALA A 65 5.90 10.44 7.78
CA ALA A 65 6.01 10.16 9.20
C ALA A 65 6.56 11.34 10.00
N ALA A 66 7.60 12.01 9.51
CA ALA A 66 8.20 13.15 10.18
C ALA A 66 7.25 14.35 10.29
N VAL A 67 6.42 14.60 9.28
CA VAL A 67 5.49 15.74 9.25
C VAL A 67 4.19 15.45 10.01
N THR A 68 3.67 14.22 9.91
CA THR A 68 2.34 13.88 10.43
C THR A 68 2.37 13.15 11.77
N GLY A 69 3.51 12.55 12.14
CA GLY A 69 3.61 11.62 13.26
C GLY A 69 2.91 10.28 13.01
N ARG A 70 2.54 9.98 11.75
CA ARG A 70 1.81 8.77 11.34
C ARG A 70 2.66 7.93 10.38
N GLY A 71 2.56 6.61 10.45
CA GLY A 71 3.27 5.69 9.56
C GLY A 71 3.31 4.29 10.14
#